data_AF-A0A3G8CGB4-F1
#
_entry.id   AF-A0A3G8CGB4-F1
#
_cell.length_a   1.000
_cell.length_b   1.000
_cell.length_c   1.000
_cell.angle_alpha   90.00
_cell.angle_beta   90.00
_cell.angle_gamma   90.00
#
_symmetry.space_group_name_H-M   'P 1'
#
loop_
_entity.id
_entity.type
_entity.pdbx_description
1 polymer ?
#
loop_
_entity_poly.entity_id
_entity_poly.type
_entity_poly.pdbx_seq_one_letter_code
_entity_poly.pdbx_strand_id
1 'polypeptide(L)'
;MSLSVFDLFKIGIGPSSSHTVGPMRAAARFVEGLKRDNLLSATHSIKVELYGSLGATGKGHGSDKAVLLGLEGEHPDTVNTETVAARLAMIRKPLAYHPNGMIFRAFDAAGIQVRSREYYSVGGGFVVDEDAAGADRIVEDATPLTFPFKHAKDLLGHCATYGLSISQVMLTNENASISGAGVGCEGEVGVAFSMAAGALCEVLGGSVSQVENAAEIGMEHNLGLTCDPIGGLVQVPCIERNAMGSVKAINAVRMALRGDGQHFVSLDKVIRTMRQTGADMKSKYKETARGGLAVNIIEC
;
A
#
# COMPACT_ATOMS: atom_id res chain seq x y z
N MET A 1 -11.55 14.72 1.03
CA MET A 1 -10.47 13.76 0.71
C MET A 1 -9.30 14.49 0.05
N SER A 2 -8.45 15.01 0.90
CA SER A 2 -7.03 15.33 0.70
C SER A 2 -6.17 14.06 0.60
N LEU A 3 -4.89 14.20 0.24
CA LEU A 3 -3.89 13.13 0.21
C LEU A 3 -2.49 13.74 0.45
N SER A 4 -1.74 13.21 1.42
CA SER A 4 -0.42 13.74 1.82
C SER A 4 0.74 12.92 1.25
N VAL A 5 1.92 13.53 1.09
CA VAL A 5 3.20 12.84 0.92
C VAL A 5 3.45 11.80 2.02
N PHE A 6 3.03 12.09 3.26
CA PHE A 6 3.12 11.16 4.40
C PHE A 6 2.13 9.99 4.29
N ASP A 7 1.14 10.04 3.39
CA ASP A 7 0.30 8.89 3.05
C ASP A 7 0.95 7.92 2.07
N LEU A 8 1.76 8.46 1.17
CA LEU A 8 2.49 7.71 0.14
C LEU A 8 3.78 7.09 0.70
N PHE A 9 4.52 7.84 1.53
CA PHE A 9 5.83 7.46 2.03
C PHE A 9 5.79 7.17 3.54
N LYS A 10 5.53 5.92 3.90
CA LYS A 10 5.47 5.44 5.29
C LYS A 10 6.63 4.52 5.64
N ILE A 11 7.26 4.77 6.78
CA ILE A 11 8.23 3.85 7.39
C ILE A 11 7.48 2.57 7.82
N GLY A 12 8.11 1.41 7.62
CA GLY A 12 7.52 0.11 7.92
C GLY A 12 8.43 -1.05 7.54
N ILE A 13 8.05 -2.27 7.96
CA ILE A 13 8.76 -3.52 7.65
C ILE A 13 8.25 -4.16 6.36
N GLY A 14 9.18 -4.62 5.50
CA GLY A 14 8.88 -5.42 4.31
C GLY A 14 8.53 -6.89 4.64
N PRO A 15 8.05 -7.68 3.66
CA PRO A 15 8.03 -7.38 2.23
C PRO A 15 6.79 -6.63 1.70
N SER A 16 5.69 -6.48 2.46
CA SER A 16 4.43 -5.94 1.91
C SER A 16 3.67 -5.00 2.85
N SER A 17 3.22 -3.86 2.33
CA SER A 17 2.39 -2.92 3.07
C SER A 17 1.01 -3.48 3.42
N SER A 18 0.41 -4.31 2.55
CA SER A 18 -0.91 -4.91 2.76
C SER A 18 -0.86 -6.26 3.50
N HIS A 19 0.22 -7.02 3.34
CA HIS A 19 0.34 -8.37 3.92
C HIS A 19 1.37 -8.49 5.05
N THR A 20 2.13 -7.43 5.36
CA THR A 20 3.07 -7.38 6.49
C THR A 20 2.74 -6.20 7.42
N VAL A 21 2.83 -4.96 6.94
CA VAL A 21 2.59 -3.74 7.77
C VAL A 21 1.16 -3.68 8.32
N GLY A 22 0.16 -3.96 7.49
CA GLY A 22 -1.25 -4.00 7.90
C GLY A 22 -1.55 -5.03 9.00
N PRO A 23 -1.30 -6.34 8.78
CA PRO A 23 -1.58 -7.38 9.79
C PRO A 23 -0.85 -7.17 11.12
N MET A 24 0.36 -6.60 11.11
CA MET A 24 1.08 -6.22 12.32
C MET A 24 0.39 -5.08 13.08
N ARG A 25 -0.06 -4.02 12.38
CA ARG A 25 -0.87 -2.94 12.98
C ARG A 25 -2.21 -3.42 13.50
N ALA A 26 -2.84 -4.40 12.85
CA ALA A 26 -4.08 -5.02 13.33
C ALA A 26 -3.86 -5.74 14.67
N ALA A 27 -2.79 -6.54 14.76
CA ALA A 27 -2.43 -7.27 15.98
C ALA A 27 -2.04 -6.33 17.14
N ALA A 28 -1.24 -5.29 16.88
CA ALA A 28 -0.90 -4.28 17.88
C ALA A 28 -2.15 -3.57 18.42
N ARG A 29 -3.04 -3.08 17.53
CA ARG A 29 -4.32 -2.45 17.90
C ARG A 29 -5.24 -3.36 18.71
N PHE A 30 -5.24 -4.67 18.44
CA PHE A 30 -6.01 -5.63 19.23
C PHE A 30 -5.47 -5.74 20.67
N VAL A 31 -4.15 -5.79 20.84
CA VAL A 31 -3.50 -5.83 22.17
C VAL A 31 -3.63 -4.50 22.91
N GLU A 32 -3.54 -3.35 22.23
CA GLU A 32 -3.89 -2.04 22.78
C GLU A 32 -5.35 -2.01 23.27
N GLY A 33 -6.29 -2.59 22.51
CA GLY A 33 -7.68 -2.76 22.93
C GLY A 33 -7.81 -3.62 24.18
N LEU A 34 -7.13 -4.78 24.25
CA LEU A 34 -7.12 -5.63 25.44
C LEU A 34 -6.57 -4.91 26.68
N LYS A 35 -5.55 -4.04 26.51
CA LYS A 35 -5.03 -3.19 27.60
C LYS A 35 -6.06 -2.14 28.03
N ARG A 36 -6.60 -1.36 27.08
CA ARG A 36 -7.56 -0.27 27.30
C ARG A 36 -8.82 -0.75 28.03
N ASP A 37 -9.32 -1.91 27.62
CA ASP A 37 -10.59 -2.45 28.09
C ASP A 37 -10.40 -3.38 29.33
N ASN A 38 -9.19 -3.40 29.90
CA ASN A 38 -8.78 -4.20 31.07
C ASN A 38 -8.92 -5.73 30.92
N LEU A 39 -8.95 -6.23 29.69
CA LEU A 39 -9.10 -7.66 29.37
C LEU A 39 -7.76 -8.39 29.21
N LEU A 40 -6.62 -7.69 29.10
CA LEU A 40 -5.32 -8.31 28.85
C LEU A 40 -4.91 -9.31 29.95
N SER A 41 -5.10 -8.95 31.23
CA SER A 41 -4.77 -9.82 32.38
C SER A 41 -5.67 -11.04 32.50
N ALA A 42 -6.88 -10.99 31.92
CA ALA A 42 -7.80 -12.12 31.83
C ALA A 42 -7.56 -13.00 30.58
N THR A 43 -6.80 -12.53 29.59
CA THR A 43 -6.57 -13.23 28.32
C THR A 43 -5.52 -14.32 28.49
N HIS A 44 -5.97 -15.59 28.51
CA HIS A 44 -5.09 -16.75 28.62
C HIS A 44 -4.60 -17.26 27.26
N SER A 45 -5.38 -17.06 26.18
CA SER A 45 -4.96 -17.40 24.82
C SER A 45 -5.56 -16.45 23.77
N ILE A 46 -4.85 -16.32 22.64
CA ILE A 46 -5.30 -15.55 21.47
C ILE A 46 -5.27 -16.46 20.24
N LYS A 47 -6.38 -16.50 19.48
CA LYS A 47 -6.45 -17.10 18.14
C LYS A 47 -6.39 -15.98 17.09
N VAL A 48 -5.57 -16.17 16.05
CA VAL A 48 -5.49 -15.33 14.84
C VAL A 48 -5.27 -16.24 13.64
N GLU A 49 -5.80 -15.88 12.46
CA GLU A 49 -6.40 -16.93 11.63
C GLU A 49 -6.32 -16.77 10.07
N LEU A 50 -5.96 -15.60 9.52
CA LEU A 50 -5.69 -15.21 8.09
C LEU A 50 -6.69 -15.60 6.94
N TYR A 51 -7.59 -14.69 6.52
CA TYR A 51 -8.63 -14.90 5.47
C TYR A 51 -8.19 -14.49 4.06
N GLY A 52 -8.87 -15.02 3.03
CA GLY A 52 -8.82 -14.51 1.65
C GLY A 52 -7.42 -14.56 1.03
N SER A 53 -7.03 -13.51 0.30
CA SER A 53 -5.68 -13.35 -0.28
C SER A 53 -4.58 -13.23 0.78
N LEU A 54 -4.90 -12.67 1.94
CA LEU A 54 -4.02 -12.61 3.11
C LEU A 54 -3.77 -14.02 3.70
N GLY A 55 -4.75 -14.91 3.64
CA GLY A 55 -4.58 -16.33 3.93
C GLY A 55 -3.77 -17.04 2.84
N ALA A 56 -4.16 -16.88 1.57
CA ALA A 56 -3.59 -17.58 0.43
C ALA A 56 -2.09 -17.28 0.21
N THR A 57 -1.66 -16.02 0.38
CA THR A 57 -0.27 -15.60 0.12
C THR A 57 0.50 -15.21 1.39
N GLY A 58 -0.15 -15.28 2.57
CA GLY A 58 0.38 -14.70 3.81
C GLY A 58 1.72 -15.29 4.27
N LYS A 59 1.98 -16.58 4.00
CA LYS A 59 3.29 -17.19 4.30
C LYS A 59 4.43 -16.57 3.48
N GLY A 60 4.20 -16.30 2.19
CA GLY A 60 5.18 -15.65 1.31
C GLY A 60 5.45 -14.20 1.70
N HIS A 61 4.42 -13.51 2.19
CA HIS A 61 4.50 -12.14 2.69
C HIS A 61 4.90 -12.00 4.17
N GLY A 62 5.10 -13.11 4.90
CA GLY A 62 5.41 -13.10 6.33
C GLY A 62 4.28 -12.57 7.22
N SER A 63 3.02 -12.65 6.80
CA SER A 63 1.84 -12.22 7.57
C SER A 63 1.73 -12.93 8.91
N ASP A 64 2.16 -14.19 8.97
CA ASP A 64 2.27 -14.99 10.19
C ASP A 64 3.32 -14.43 11.15
N LYS A 65 4.45 -13.94 10.65
CA LYS A 65 5.49 -13.25 11.44
C LYS A 65 4.99 -11.88 11.93
N ALA A 66 4.37 -11.13 11.02
CA ALA A 66 3.83 -9.79 11.26
C ALA A 66 2.78 -9.77 12.37
N VAL A 67 1.82 -10.69 12.34
CA VAL A 67 0.81 -10.85 13.40
C VAL A 67 1.47 -11.18 14.73
N LEU A 68 2.43 -12.10 14.78
CA LEU A 68 3.08 -12.49 16.04
C LEU A 68 3.85 -11.33 16.68
N LEU A 69 4.61 -10.55 15.89
CA LEU A 69 5.30 -9.36 16.39
C LEU A 69 4.31 -8.29 16.89
N GLY A 70 3.23 -8.05 16.17
CA GLY A 70 2.19 -7.12 16.62
C GLY A 70 1.46 -7.60 17.90
N LEU A 71 1.32 -8.91 18.11
CA LEU A 71 0.80 -9.46 19.37
C LEU A 71 1.79 -9.30 20.55
N GLU A 72 3.10 -9.23 20.30
CA GLU A 72 4.10 -8.84 21.31
C GLU A 72 4.05 -7.32 21.61
N GLY A 73 3.30 -6.54 20.81
CA GLY A 73 3.19 -5.08 20.93
C GLY A 73 4.19 -4.28 20.10
N GLU A 74 4.82 -4.90 19.09
CA GLU A 74 5.71 -4.21 18.16
C GLU A 74 4.94 -3.45 17.07
N HIS A 75 5.49 -2.33 16.61
CA HIS A 75 4.93 -1.55 15.51
C HIS A 75 5.86 -1.62 14.27
N PRO A 76 5.32 -1.66 13.03
CA PRO A 76 6.13 -1.88 11.81
C PRO A 76 7.24 -0.85 11.58
N ASP A 77 7.04 0.35 12.10
CA ASP A 77 7.90 1.52 11.97
C ASP A 77 9.02 1.61 13.04
N THR A 78 8.98 0.75 14.08
CA THR A 78 9.94 0.75 15.19
C THR A 78 10.56 -0.62 15.51
N VAL A 79 10.02 -1.72 14.99
CA VAL A 79 10.47 -3.10 15.27
C VAL A 79 11.92 -3.34 14.84
N ASN A 80 12.75 -3.86 15.76
CA ASN A 80 14.11 -4.30 15.41
C ASN A 80 14.07 -5.63 14.63
N THR A 81 14.28 -5.52 13.31
CA THR A 81 14.23 -6.62 12.33
C THR A 81 15.27 -7.72 12.59
N GLU A 82 16.42 -7.42 13.18
CA GLU A 82 17.47 -8.40 13.50
C GLU A 82 16.99 -9.40 14.57
N THR A 83 16.17 -8.94 15.52
CA THR A 83 15.67 -9.77 16.64
C THR A 83 14.54 -10.72 16.23
N VAL A 84 13.89 -10.47 15.10
CA VAL A 84 12.65 -11.15 14.67
C VAL A 84 12.83 -12.66 14.58
N ALA A 85 13.95 -13.14 14.02
CA ALA A 85 14.19 -14.58 13.86
C ALA A 85 14.25 -15.32 15.21
N ALA A 86 14.92 -14.73 16.21
CA ALA A 86 15.05 -15.33 17.55
C ALA A 86 13.70 -15.33 18.30
N ARG A 87 12.95 -14.23 18.24
CA ARG A 87 11.61 -14.09 18.86
C ARG A 87 10.63 -15.13 18.32
N LEU A 88 10.55 -15.24 16.99
CA LEU A 88 9.70 -16.24 16.33
C LEU A 88 10.08 -17.68 16.69
N ALA A 89 11.37 -17.97 16.91
CA ALA A 89 11.82 -19.29 17.34
C ALA A 89 11.37 -19.63 18.77
N MET A 90 11.28 -18.65 19.68
CA MET A 90 10.73 -18.85 21.02
C MET A 90 9.21 -19.10 20.98
N ILE A 91 8.48 -18.36 20.14
CA ILE A 91 7.02 -18.46 20.01
C ILE A 91 6.58 -19.80 19.39
N ARG A 92 7.28 -20.28 18.36
CA ARG A 92 6.81 -21.37 17.48
C ARG A 92 6.99 -22.79 18.04
N LYS A 93 6.91 -22.97 19.36
CA LYS A 93 6.76 -24.32 19.96
C LYS A 93 5.40 -24.91 19.52
N PRO A 94 5.36 -26.11 18.91
CA PRO A 94 4.18 -26.53 18.14
C PRO A 94 3.05 -27.11 18.99
N LEU A 95 1.82 -26.89 18.51
CA LEU A 95 0.62 -27.66 18.84
C LEU A 95 -0.04 -28.15 17.54
N ALA A 96 -0.86 -29.19 17.64
CA ALA A 96 -1.42 -29.89 16.48
C ALA A 96 -2.78 -29.32 16.01
N TYR A 97 -3.13 -29.61 14.75
CA TYR A 97 -4.41 -29.40 14.05
C TYR A 97 -4.78 -27.98 13.55
N HIS A 98 -4.37 -27.75 12.30
CA HIS A 98 -5.13 -27.25 11.12
C HIS A 98 -5.93 -25.91 11.16
N PRO A 99 -5.89 -25.06 10.09
CA PRO A 99 -6.35 -23.65 10.17
C PRO A 99 -7.52 -23.26 9.24
N ASN A 100 -8.06 -22.04 9.46
CA ASN A 100 -8.34 -20.97 8.46
C ASN A 100 -9.50 -20.03 8.94
N GLY A 101 -9.17 -18.89 9.57
CA GLY A 101 -10.05 -17.70 9.68
C GLY A 101 -9.47 -16.60 8.77
N MET A 102 -9.31 -15.28 9.05
CA MET A 102 -8.91 -14.42 10.20
C MET A 102 -10.02 -13.88 11.10
N ILE A 103 -9.95 -14.17 12.40
CA ILE A 103 -10.65 -13.44 13.46
C ILE A 103 -9.71 -13.39 14.68
N PHE A 104 -9.55 -12.22 15.33
CA PHE A 104 -8.78 -12.11 16.58
C PHE A 104 -9.70 -12.43 17.77
N ARG A 105 -9.52 -13.61 18.38
CA ARG A 105 -10.29 -14.03 19.56
C ARG A 105 -9.41 -14.14 20.79
N ALA A 106 -9.83 -13.55 21.90
CA ALA A 106 -9.21 -13.70 23.20
C ALA A 106 -10.11 -14.56 24.10
N PHE A 107 -9.52 -15.48 24.86
CA PHE A 107 -10.23 -16.40 25.76
C PHE A 107 -9.68 -16.33 27.19
N ASP A 108 -10.54 -16.54 28.18
CA ASP A 108 -10.14 -16.63 29.59
C ASP A 108 -9.60 -18.03 29.98
N ALA A 109 -9.29 -18.19 31.27
CA ALA A 109 -8.80 -19.46 31.84
C ALA A 109 -9.85 -20.60 31.87
N ALA A 110 -11.14 -20.30 31.65
CA ALA A 110 -12.21 -21.29 31.48
C ALA A 110 -12.47 -21.62 30.00
N GLY A 111 -11.75 -20.98 29.06
CA GLY A 111 -11.96 -21.11 27.63
C GLY A 111 -13.14 -20.28 27.09
N ILE A 112 -13.71 -19.38 27.89
CA ILE A 112 -14.80 -18.51 27.48
C ILE A 112 -14.21 -17.35 26.66
N GLN A 113 -14.83 -17.02 25.53
CA GLN A 113 -14.39 -15.92 24.67
C GLN A 113 -14.67 -14.56 25.32
N VAL A 114 -13.63 -13.87 25.79
CA VAL A 114 -13.73 -12.52 26.37
C VAL A 114 -13.66 -11.41 25.33
N ARG A 115 -13.16 -11.68 24.12
CA ARG A 115 -13.18 -10.75 22.98
C ARG A 115 -13.19 -11.48 21.65
N SER A 116 -13.90 -10.92 20.67
CA SER A 116 -13.69 -11.15 19.24
C SER A 116 -13.53 -9.81 18.55
N ARG A 117 -12.69 -9.72 17.51
CA ARG A 117 -12.69 -8.63 16.51
C ARG A 117 -12.24 -9.15 15.15
N GLU A 118 -12.92 -8.70 14.10
CA GLU A 118 -12.45 -8.83 12.71
C GLU A 118 -11.74 -7.55 12.25
N TYR A 119 -10.70 -7.72 11.42
CA TYR A 119 -9.92 -6.63 10.84
C TYR A 119 -9.58 -6.92 9.38
N TYR A 120 -9.62 -5.88 8.55
CA TYR A 120 -9.29 -5.96 7.12
C TYR A 120 -8.15 -4.99 6.81
N SER A 121 -7.11 -5.45 6.09
CA SER A 121 -6.06 -4.56 5.57
C SER A 121 -6.36 -4.15 4.13
N VAL A 122 -6.36 -2.84 3.88
CA VAL A 122 -6.94 -2.22 2.67
C VAL A 122 -5.89 -1.61 1.74
N GLY A 123 -4.61 -1.97 1.92
CA GLY A 123 -3.48 -1.35 1.21
C GLY A 123 -2.79 -0.25 2.03
N GLY A 124 -1.65 0.26 1.53
CA GLY A 124 -0.91 1.39 2.15
C GLY A 124 -0.46 1.22 3.61
N GLY A 125 -0.53 0.02 4.19
CA GLY A 125 -0.32 -0.19 5.63
C GLY A 125 -1.50 0.26 6.52
N PHE A 126 -2.69 0.44 5.94
CA PHE A 126 -3.94 0.75 6.64
C PHE A 126 -4.71 -0.51 7.06
N VAL A 127 -5.52 -0.36 8.10
CA VAL A 127 -6.38 -1.38 8.70
C VAL A 127 -7.68 -0.74 9.17
N VAL A 128 -8.80 -1.40 8.86
CA VAL A 128 -10.16 -1.12 9.36
C VAL A 128 -10.71 -2.34 10.10
N ASP A 129 -11.77 -2.17 10.90
CA ASP A 129 -12.45 -3.23 11.67
C ASP A 129 -13.91 -3.45 11.20
N GLU A 130 -14.60 -4.44 11.79
CA GLU A 130 -15.97 -4.81 11.43
C GLU A 130 -17.01 -3.67 11.63
N ASP A 131 -16.86 -2.86 12.69
CA ASP A 131 -17.73 -1.72 12.97
C ASP A 131 -17.56 -0.63 11.89
N ALA A 132 -16.36 -0.52 11.31
CA ALA A 132 -16.06 0.34 10.17
C ALA A 132 -16.34 -0.33 8.80
N ALA A 133 -16.55 -1.65 8.71
CA ALA A 133 -16.63 -2.36 7.43
C ALA A 133 -17.95 -2.18 6.67
N GLY A 134 -19.00 -1.64 7.31
CA GLY A 134 -20.28 -1.31 6.70
C GLY A 134 -20.48 0.18 6.38
N ALA A 135 -19.54 1.06 6.77
CA ALA A 135 -19.57 2.48 6.48
C ALA A 135 -18.34 2.86 5.66
N ASP A 136 -18.51 3.63 4.60
CA ASP A 136 -17.42 4.01 3.68
C ASP A 136 -16.51 5.08 4.33
N ARG A 137 -15.77 4.65 5.36
CA ARG A 137 -15.07 5.51 6.33
C ARG A 137 -13.69 4.97 6.70
N ILE A 138 -12.84 4.93 5.68
CA ILE A 138 -11.59 5.68 5.83
C ILE A 138 -11.98 7.08 6.32
N VAL A 139 -11.58 7.49 7.52
CA VAL A 139 -12.06 8.74 8.14
C VAL A 139 -11.78 9.92 7.21
N GLU A 140 -12.80 10.44 6.55
CA GLU A 140 -12.60 11.43 5.48
C GLU A 140 -11.96 12.69 6.04
N ASP A 141 -10.71 12.95 5.63
CA ASP A 141 -10.13 14.26 5.87
C ASP A 141 -10.86 15.29 4.98
N ALA A 142 -11.59 16.15 5.68
CA ALA A 142 -12.37 17.26 5.17
C ALA A 142 -11.62 18.60 5.31
N THR A 143 -10.35 18.58 5.76
CA THR A 143 -9.48 19.76 5.82
C THR A 143 -9.45 20.47 4.47
N PRO A 144 -9.89 21.74 4.37
CA PRO A 144 -9.91 22.44 3.09
C PRO A 144 -8.49 22.68 2.57
N LEU A 145 -8.14 22.01 1.47
CA LEU A 145 -6.91 22.28 0.73
C LEU A 145 -6.89 23.73 0.25
N THR A 146 -5.72 24.38 0.30
CA THR A 146 -5.53 25.73 -0.26
C THR A 146 -5.59 25.70 -1.79
N PHE A 147 -5.05 24.64 -2.40
CA PHE A 147 -5.05 24.44 -3.85
C PHE A 147 -5.66 23.08 -4.21
N PRO A 148 -6.99 22.89 -4.10
CA PRO A 148 -7.63 21.61 -4.37
C PRO A 148 -7.55 21.26 -5.86
N PHE A 149 -7.09 20.06 -6.19
CA PHE A 149 -7.03 19.54 -7.56
C PHE A 149 -7.56 18.11 -7.63
N LYS A 150 -8.15 17.73 -8.77
CA LYS A 150 -8.66 16.35 -9.04
C LYS A 150 -8.08 15.76 -10.34
N HIS A 151 -7.61 16.64 -11.21
CA HIS A 151 -7.08 16.37 -12.54
C HIS A 151 -5.74 17.08 -12.74
N ALA A 152 -4.91 16.61 -13.67
CA ALA A 152 -3.61 17.21 -13.96
C ALA A 152 -3.80 18.70 -14.34
N LYS A 153 -4.75 18.99 -15.22
CA LYS A 153 -5.16 20.36 -15.60
C LYS A 153 -5.47 21.30 -14.43
N ASP A 154 -5.97 20.79 -13.30
CA ASP A 154 -6.34 21.62 -12.15
C ASP A 154 -5.07 22.05 -11.39
N LEU A 155 -4.14 21.12 -11.17
CA LEU A 155 -2.82 21.37 -10.57
C LEU A 155 -2.00 22.35 -11.42
N LEU A 156 -1.96 22.15 -12.74
CA LEU A 156 -1.32 23.07 -13.69
C LEU A 156 -1.98 24.46 -13.65
N GLY A 157 -3.31 24.50 -13.53
CA GLY A 157 -4.08 25.73 -13.37
C GLY A 157 -3.67 26.52 -12.14
N HIS A 158 -3.47 25.87 -10.98
CA HIS A 158 -2.92 26.50 -9.78
C HIS A 158 -1.48 27.00 -10.00
N CYS A 159 -0.61 26.16 -10.55
CA CYS A 159 0.79 26.53 -10.85
C CYS A 159 0.87 27.80 -11.73
N ALA A 160 0.10 27.84 -12.82
CA ALA A 160 0.06 28.97 -13.75
C ALA A 160 -0.64 30.22 -13.18
N THR A 161 -1.68 30.05 -12.36
CA THR A 161 -2.41 31.19 -11.76
C THR A 161 -1.62 31.88 -10.65
N TYR A 162 -0.88 31.11 -9.84
CA TYR A 162 -0.18 31.62 -8.66
C TYR A 162 1.34 31.74 -8.84
N GLY A 163 1.88 31.34 -10.00
CA GLY A 163 3.33 31.39 -10.28
C GLY A 163 4.15 30.40 -9.47
N LEU A 164 3.53 29.29 -9.04
CA LEU A 164 4.11 28.27 -8.18
C LEU A 164 4.56 27.05 -8.97
N SER A 165 5.58 26.34 -8.47
CA SER A 165 5.94 25.00 -8.94
C SER A 165 5.03 23.92 -8.32
N ILE A 166 5.09 22.70 -8.86
CA ILE A 166 4.26 21.58 -8.36
C ILE A 166 4.64 21.24 -6.92
N SER A 167 5.94 21.19 -6.57
CA SER A 167 6.35 20.99 -5.17
C SER A 167 5.89 22.10 -4.22
N GLN A 168 5.77 23.35 -4.67
CA GLN A 168 5.24 24.46 -3.87
C GLN A 168 3.72 24.38 -3.66
N VAL A 169 2.96 23.98 -4.69
CA VAL A 169 1.52 23.71 -4.56
C VAL A 169 1.27 22.55 -3.60
N MET A 170 2.06 21.47 -3.71
CA MET A 170 1.99 20.33 -2.79
C MET A 170 2.35 20.73 -1.36
N LEU A 171 3.47 21.43 -1.14
CA LEU A 171 3.91 21.88 0.18
C LEU A 171 2.85 22.73 0.91
N THR A 172 2.04 23.50 0.17
CA THR A 172 0.93 24.28 0.74
C THR A 172 -0.27 23.39 1.13
N ASN A 173 -0.46 22.27 0.41
CA ASN A 173 -1.52 21.29 0.63
C ASN A 173 -1.18 20.21 1.69
N GLU A 174 0.10 20.00 2.04
CA GLU A 174 0.56 18.92 2.95
C GLU A 174 0.04 19.00 4.41
N ASN A 175 -0.74 20.01 4.75
CA ASN A 175 -1.49 20.08 6.03
C ASN A 175 -2.75 19.17 6.06
N ALA A 176 -2.90 18.21 5.13
CA ALA A 176 -4.10 17.40 4.98
C ALA A 176 -3.79 16.01 4.35
N SER A 177 -4.46 14.93 4.77
CA SER A 177 -4.03 13.53 4.59
C SER A 177 -5.15 12.53 4.26
N ILE A 178 -4.95 11.62 3.27
CA ILE A 178 -5.41 10.20 3.20
C ILE A 178 -5.20 9.52 1.81
N SER A 179 -5.00 8.19 1.79
CA SER A 179 -4.61 7.38 0.61
C SER A 179 -5.74 6.66 -0.15
N GLY A 180 -5.45 6.10 -1.34
CA GLY A 180 -6.24 5.02 -1.97
C GLY A 180 -5.43 4.10 -2.90
N ALA A 181 -5.89 2.86 -3.12
CA ALA A 181 -5.29 1.86 -4.03
C ALA A 181 -6.33 0.84 -4.54
N GLY A 182 -6.08 0.18 -5.68
CA GLY A 182 -6.98 -0.88 -6.20
C GLY A 182 -7.05 -1.04 -7.73
N VAL A 183 -5.93 -0.89 -8.44
CA VAL A 183 -5.81 -0.91 -9.92
C VAL A 183 -4.55 -1.65 -10.40
N GLY A 184 -4.20 -2.77 -9.76
CA GLY A 184 -3.03 -3.57 -10.15
C GLY A 184 -1.67 -2.86 -10.00
N CYS A 185 -0.64 -3.46 -10.59
CA CYS A 185 0.76 -3.04 -10.41
C CYS A 185 1.07 -1.70 -11.10
N GLU A 186 0.30 -1.32 -12.14
CA GLU A 186 0.31 0.05 -12.65
C GLU A 186 -0.01 1.10 -11.56
N GLY A 187 -0.91 0.77 -10.62
CA GLY A 187 -1.30 1.60 -9.48
C GLY A 187 -0.28 1.71 -8.33
N GLU A 188 0.72 0.84 -8.26
CA GLU A 188 1.79 0.91 -7.25
C GLU A 188 3.11 1.32 -7.89
N VAL A 189 3.55 0.51 -8.86
CA VAL A 189 4.86 0.56 -9.50
C VAL A 189 4.87 1.59 -10.62
N GLY A 190 3.79 1.68 -11.42
CA GLY A 190 3.63 2.76 -12.41
C GLY A 190 3.52 4.14 -11.76
N VAL A 191 2.75 4.25 -10.67
CA VAL A 191 2.64 5.49 -9.86
C VAL A 191 4.00 5.89 -9.30
N ALA A 192 4.77 4.97 -8.73
CA ALA A 192 6.12 5.25 -8.21
C ALA A 192 7.05 5.86 -9.28
N PHE A 193 7.03 5.35 -10.51
CA PHE A 193 7.90 5.87 -11.59
C PHE A 193 7.39 7.19 -12.17
N SER A 194 6.07 7.38 -12.22
CA SER A 194 5.43 8.66 -12.58
C SER A 194 5.83 9.77 -11.60
N MET A 195 5.74 9.51 -10.29
CA MET A 195 6.20 10.44 -9.24
C MET A 195 7.71 10.72 -9.33
N ALA A 196 8.53 9.68 -9.48
CA ALA A 196 9.99 9.83 -9.57
C ALA A 196 10.42 10.63 -10.82
N ALA A 197 9.75 10.42 -11.96
CA ALA A 197 10.02 11.17 -13.19
C ALA A 197 9.60 12.64 -13.05
N GLY A 198 8.41 12.93 -12.53
CA GLY A 198 7.98 14.31 -12.28
C GLY A 198 8.94 15.06 -11.35
N ALA A 199 9.23 14.49 -10.18
CA ALA A 199 10.11 15.11 -9.18
C ALA A 199 11.55 15.34 -9.70
N LEU A 200 12.12 14.36 -10.42
CA LEU A 200 13.46 14.52 -11.01
C LEU A 200 13.49 15.53 -12.16
N CYS A 201 12.39 15.70 -12.90
CA CYS A 201 12.26 16.76 -13.91
C CYS A 201 12.27 18.15 -13.26
N GLU A 202 11.51 18.35 -12.17
CA GLU A 202 11.46 19.61 -11.42
C GLU A 202 12.84 19.96 -10.81
N VAL A 203 13.51 18.98 -10.19
CA VAL A 203 14.86 19.12 -9.62
C VAL A 203 15.92 19.48 -10.67
N LEU A 204 15.76 19.05 -11.92
CA LEU A 204 16.67 19.38 -13.02
C LEU A 204 16.28 20.69 -13.76
N GLY A 205 15.33 21.46 -13.22
CA GLY A 205 14.94 22.76 -13.78
C GLY A 205 13.96 22.69 -14.95
N GLY A 206 13.26 21.57 -15.12
CA GLY A 206 12.19 21.44 -16.11
C GLY A 206 11.01 22.38 -15.82
N SER A 207 10.37 22.86 -16.88
CA SER A 207 9.13 23.64 -16.77
C SER A 207 7.99 22.77 -16.20
N VAL A 208 6.95 23.40 -15.66
CA VAL A 208 5.76 22.70 -15.13
C VAL A 208 5.14 21.74 -16.17
N SER A 209 5.14 22.10 -17.46
CA SER A 209 4.70 21.21 -18.55
C SER A 209 5.67 20.05 -18.81
N GLN A 210 6.99 20.26 -18.68
CA GLN A 210 7.97 19.17 -18.76
C GLN A 210 7.90 18.24 -17.53
N VAL A 211 7.49 18.74 -16.37
CA VAL A 211 7.20 17.92 -15.18
C VAL A 211 5.96 17.05 -15.40
N GLU A 212 4.88 17.60 -15.96
CA GLU A 212 3.70 16.80 -16.37
C GLU A 212 4.10 15.73 -17.40
N ASN A 213 4.85 16.10 -18.45
CA ASN A 213 5.26 15.17 -19.50
C ASN A 213 6.22 14.06 -19.01
N ALA A 214 7.13 14.37 -18.09
CA ALA A 214 7.96 13.35 -17.45
C ALA A 214 7.12 12.36 -16.63
N ALA A 215 6.14 12.85 -15.85
CA ALA A 215 5.23 12.02 -15.07
C ALA A 215 4.28 11.19 -15.97
N GLU A 216 3.86 11.75 -17.10
CA GLU A 216 3.00 11.13 -18.11
C GLU A 216 3.68 9.96 -18.81
N ILE A 217 4.85 10.17 -19.43
CA ILE A 217 5.67 9.09 -20.02
C ILE A 217 6.04 8.04 -18.94
N GLY A 218 6.32 8.50 -17.72
CA GLY A 218 6.61 7.63 -16.56
C GLY A 218 5.46 6.69 -16.19
N MET A 219 4.21 7.09 -16.43
CA MET A 219 3.02 6.26 -16.23
C MET A 219 2.67 5.46 -17.50
N GLU A 220 2.67 6.07 -18.69
CA GLU A 220 2.31 5.46 -19.97
C GLU A 220 3.02 4.11 -20.17
N HIS A 221 4.34 4.10 -19.97
CA HIS A 221 5.18 2.92 -20.12
C HIS A 221 4.91 1.80 -19.09
N ASN A 222 3.92 1.95 -18.20
CA ASN A 222 3.55 0.98 -17.17
C ASN A 222 2.04 0.66 -17.15
N LEU A 223 1.25 1.22 -18.07
CA LEU A 223 -0.16 0.90 -18.22
C LEU A 223 -0.40 -0.59 -18.48
N GLY A 224 -1.46 -1.15 -17.88
CA GLY A 224 -1.85 -2.55 -18.02
C GLY A 224 -0.99 -3.56 -17.23
N LEU A 225 -0.05 -3.11 -16.39
CA LEU A 225 0.74 -4.02 -15.55
C LEU A 225 -0.10 -4.64 -14.42
N THR A 226 -0.42 -5.93 -14.56
CA THR A 226 -1.11 -6.73 -13.53
C THR A 226 -0.21 -7.03 -12.32
N CYS A 227 -0.82 -7.22 -11.15
CA CYS A 227 -0.14 -7.68 -9.94
C CYS A 227 -0.43 -9.18 -9.70
N ASP A 228 0.41 -10.06 -10.23
CA ASP A 228 0.38 -11.53 -10.03
C ASP A 228 1.83 -12.08 -10.06
N PRO A 229 2.56 -12.04 -8.93
CA PRO A 229 3.95 -12.47 -8.86
C PRO A 229 4.12 -13.97 -8.56
N ILE A 230 5.25 -14.54 -8.95
CA ILE A 230 5.57 -15.97 -8.80
C ILE A 230 5.47 -16.37 -7.32
N GLY A 231 4.70 -17.43 -7.05
CA GLY A 231 4.47 -17.93 -5.69
C GLY A 231 3.79 -16.93 -4.73
N GLY A 232 3.27 -15.80 -5.23
CA GLY A 232 2.79 -14.71 -4.39
C GLY A 232 3.90 -13.97 -3.63
N LEU A 233 5.15 -14.01 -4.10
CA LEU A 233 6.31 -13.39 -3.45
C LEU A 233 6.63 -12.01 -4.02
N VAL A 234 7.04 -11.05 -3.18
CA VAL A 234 7.56 -9.74 -3.63
C VAL A 234 9.01 -9.88 -4.10
N GLN A 235 9.21 -10.68 -5.14
CA GLN A 235 10.51 -11.00 -5.74
C GLN A 235 10.44 -10.91 -7.26
N VAL A 236 9.75 -11.85 -7.92
CA VAL A 236 9.62 -11.93 -9.38
C VAL A 236 8.14 -11.75 -9.76
N PRO A 237 7.76 -10.77 -10.62
CA PRO A 237 8.63 -9.84 -11.36
C PRO A 237 8.90 -8.50 -10.64
N CYS A 238 8.78 -8.45 -9.31
CA CYS A 238 8.79 -7.21 -8.54
C CYS A 238 10.13 -6.46 -8.58
N ILE A 239 11.26 -7.18 -8.52
CA ILE A 239 12.61 -6.60 -8.43
C ILE A 239 13.01 -5.99 -9.78
N GLU A 240 12.85 -6.74 -10.88
CA GLU A 240 13.17 -6.23 -12.22
C GLU A 240 12.20 -5.14 -12.67
N ARG A 241 10.93 -5.15 -12.24
CA ARG A 241 10.01 -4.03 -12.47
C ARG A 241 10.52 -2.73 -11.82
N ASN A 242 11.04 -2.80 -10.60
CA ASN A 242 11.69 -1.65 -9.94
C ASN A 242 12.94 -1.17 -10.68
N ALA A 243 13.85 -2.08 -11.04
CA ALA A 243 15.08 -1.73 -11.75
C ALA A 243 14.80 -1.10 -13.14
N MET A 244 13.94 -1.73 -13.94
CA MET A 244 13.53 -1.21 -15.25
C MET A 244 12.76 0.11 -15.13
N GLY A 245 11.97 0.29 -14.07
CA GLY A 245 11.23 1.50 -13.76
C GLY A 245 12.11 2.72 -13.51
N SER A 246 13.15 2.58 -12.68
CA SER A 246 14.13 3.64 -12.46
C SER A 246 14.79 4.08 -13.77
N VAL A 247 15.10 3.14 -14.67
CA VAL A 247 15.63 3.45 -16.02
C VAL A 247 14.59 4.15 -16.90
N LYS A 248 13.31 3.72 -16.86
CA LYS A 248 12.19 4.39 -17.55
C LYS A 248 12.05 5.84 -17.07
N ALA A 249 12.02 6.08 -15.75
CA ALA A 249 11.85 7.41 -15.17
C ALA A 249 12.99 8.37 -15.58
N ILE A 250 14.25 7.92 -15.52
CA ILE A 250 15.41 8.70 -15.98
C ILE A 250 15.31 9.05 -17.47
N ASN A 251 14.81 8.13 -18.30
CA ASN A 251 14.64 8.39 -19.73
C ASN A 251 13.41 9.26 -20.05
N ALA A 252 12.31 9.14 -19.30
CA ALA A 252 11.15 10.04 -19.39
C ALA A 252 11.55 11.49 -19.12
N VAL A 253 12.33 11.73 -18.06
CA VAL A 253 12.91 13.05 -17.75
C VAL A 253 13.81 13.56 -18.88
N ARG A 254 14.68 12.70 -19.42
CA ARG A 254 15.54 13.05 -20.57
C ARG A 254 14.75 13.37 -21.84
N MET A 255 13.57 12.79 -22.04
CA MET A 255 12.68 13.10 -23.15
C MET A 255 12.00 14.45 -22.92
N ALA A 256 11.36 14.63 -21.76
CA ALA A 256 10.66 15.87 -21.41
C ALA A 256 11.58 17.10 -21.43
N LEU A 257 12.77 17.02 -20.82
CA LEU A 257 13.76 18.11 -20.80
C LEU A 257 14.41 18.42 -22.16
N ARG A 258 14.28 17.52 -23.15
CA ARG A 258 14.72 17.75 -24.53
C ARG A 258 13.60 18.22 -25.45
N GLY A 259 12.35 17.95 -25.09
CA GLY A 259 11.17 18.54 -25.69
C GLY A 259 10.84 19.91 -25.08
N ASP A 260 9.75 20.50 -25.57
CA ASP A 260 9.16 21.74 -25.06
C ASP A 260 8.09 21.50 -23.96
N GLY A 261 7.81 20.23 -23.64
CA GLY A 261 6.72 19.83 -22.75
C GLY A 261 5.35 19.69 -23.44
N GLN A 262 5.28 19.68 -24.78
CA GLN A 262 4.04 19.33 -25.48
C GLN A 262 3.75 17.83 -25.43
N HIS A 263 2.48 17.51 -25.15
CA HIS A 263 1.98 16.16 -24.98
C HIS A 263 1.26 15.65 -26.24
N PHE A 264 1.66 14.48 -26.76
CA PHE A 264 0.81 13.71 -27.69
C PHE A 264 -0.40 13.11 -26.95
N VAL A 265 -0.19 12.68 -25.70
CA VAL A 265 -1.19 12.16 -24.77
C VAL A 265 -1.03 12.93 -23.46
N SER A 266 -2.09 13.52 -22.92
CA SER A 266 -1.99 14.26 -21.64
C SER A 266 -2.07 13.32 -20.45
N LEU A 267 -1.51 13.71 -19.30
CA LEU A 267 -1.50 12.89 -18.08
C LEU A 267 -2.92 12.52 -17.65
N ASP A 268 -3.87 13.44 -17.82
CA ASP A 268 -5.30 13.19 -17.59
C ASP A 268 -5.90 12.08 -18.48
N LYS A 269 -5.40 11.87 -19.70
CA LYS A 269 -5.79 10.70 -20.53
C LYS A 269 -5.17 9.42 -19.95
N VAL A 270 -3.87 9.44 -19.67
CA VAL A 270 -3.13 8.28 -19.12
C VAL A 270 -3.73 7.79 -17.79
N ILE A 271 -4.07 8.70 -16.86
CA ILE A 271 -4.74 8.38 -15.59
C ILE A 271 -6.14 7.79 -15.80
N ARG A 272 -6.88 8.22 -16.84
CA ARG A 272 -8.17 7.60 -17.19
C ARG A 272 -7.95 6.19 -17.76
N THR A 273 -6.94 5.98 -18.60
CA THR A 273 -6.59 4.64 -19.11
C THR A 273 -6.23 3.69 -17.97
N MET A 274 -5.35 4.09 -17.05
CA MET A 274 -4.96 3.30 -15.86
C MET A 274 -6.18 2.87 -15.01
N ARG A 275 -7.17 3.77 -14.86
CA ARG A 275 -8.41 3.45 -14.13
C ARG A 275 -9.31 2.48 -14.89
N GLN A 276 -9.31 2.51 -16.22
CA GLN A 276 -10.06 1.59 -17.06
C GLN A 276 -9.38 0.21 -17.10
N THR A 277 -8.07 0.13 -17.34
CA THR A 277 -7.31 -1.12 -17.34
C THR A 277 -7.39 -1.83 -15.99
N GLY A 278 -7.19 -1.10 -14.88
CA GLY A 278 -7.38 -1.62 -13.53
C GLY A 278 -8.83 -1.98 -13.16
N ALA A 279 -9.83 -1.54 -13.94
CA ALA A 279 -11.20 -2.06 -13.85
C ALA A 279 -11.36 -3.35 -14.67
N ASP A 280 -10.86 -3.38 -15.90
CA ASP A 280 -10.96 -4.52 -16.82
C ASP A 280 -10.20 -5.76 -16.30
N MET A 281 -9.06 -5.57 -15.63
CA MET A 281 -8.30 -6.63 -14.94
C MET A 281 -9.18 -7.49 -14.02
N LYS A 282 -10.19 -6.89 -13.37
CA LYS A 282 -11.07 -7.55 -12.40
C LYS A 282 -11.99 -8.61 -13.02
N SER A 283 -12.04 -8.72 -14.35
CA SER A 283 -12.92 -9.64 -15.08
C SER A 283 -12.31 -11.01 -15.42
N LYS A 284 -10.99 -11.08 -15.71
CA LYS A 284 -10.42 -12.21 -16.47
C LYS A 284 -9.15 -12.85 -15.89
N TYR A 285 -8.38 -12.10 -15.11
CA TYR A 285 -7.15 -12.61 -14.47
C TYR A 285 -7.19 -12.29 -12.96
N LYS A 286 -6.72 -13.21 -12.12
CA LYS A 286 -6.70 -13.00 -10.67
C LYS A 286 -5.41 -12.29 -10.28
N GLU A 287 -5.54 -11.11 -9.69
CA GLU A 287 -4.44 -10.45 -8.98
C GLU A 287 -4.06 -11.24 -7.70
N THR A 288 -2.91 -10.93 -7.10
CA THR A 288 -2.50 -11.39 -5.76
C THR A 288 -3.62 -11.19 -4.73
N ALA A 289 -4.29 -10.03 -4.78
CA ALA A 289 -5.44 -9.68 -3.95
C ALA A 289 -6.66 -10.62 -4.09
N ARG A 290 -6.68 -11.47 -5.12
CA ARG A 290 -7.74 -12.45 -5.43
C ARG A 290 -7.20 -13.89 -5.56
N GLY A 291 -5.96 -14.13 -5.12
CA GLY A 291 -5.31 -15.45 -5.06
C GLY A 291 -4.39 -15.80 -6.23
N GLY A 292 -4.20 -14.91 -7.21
CA GLY A 292 -3.25 -15.10 -8.31
C GLY A 292 -3.56 -16.19 -9.33
N LEU A 293 -2.69 -16.31 -10.33
CA LEU A 293 -2.50 -17.51 -11.16
C LEU A 293 -1.05 -18.02 -11.03
N ALA A 294 -0.09 -17.11 -10.88
CA ALA A 294 1.34 -17.38 -10.68
C ALA A 294 1.68 -18.13 -9.37
N VAL A 295 0.71 -18.29 -8.46
CA VAL A 295 0.84 -19.14 -7.25
C VAL A 295 0.99 -20.63 -7.55
N ASN A 296 0.56 -21.08 -8.74
CA ASN A 296 0.70 -22.47 -9.18
C ASN A 296 2.04 -22.74 -9.88
N ILE A 297 2.84 -21.71 -10.15
CA ILE A 297 4.13 -21.83 -10.86
C ILE A 297 5.24 -21.94 -9.81
N ILE A 298 5.23 -23.07 -9.09
CA ILE A 298 6.27 -23.48 -8.16
C ILE A 298 6.67 -24.91 -8.55
N GLU A 299 7.75 -25.04 -9.32
CA GLU A 299 8.51 -26.30 -9.32
C GLU A 299 9.34 -26.36 -8.03
N CYS A 300 9.56 -27.59 -7.54
CA CYS A 300 9.98 -27.91 -6.18
C CYS A 300 11.45 -27.55 -5.85
#